data_AF-A0A4U1WL74-F1
#
_entry.id   AF-A0A4U1WL74-F1
#
_cell.length_a   1.000
_cell.length_b   1.000
_cell.length_c   1.000
_cell.angle_alpha   90.00
_cell.angle_beta   90.00
_cell.angle_gamma   90.00
#
_symmetry.space_group_name_H-M   'P 1'
#
loop_
_entity.id
_entity.type
_entity.pdbx_description
1 polymer ?
#
loop_
_entity_poly.entity_id
_entity_poly.type
_entity_poly.pdbx_seq_one_letter_code
_entity_poly.pdbx_strand_id
1 'polypeptide(L)'
;MMPFVALFSSLALLIGIWSIPSSPPQKDHRYQHSVVDLVLDGNVLRTDGLTKISDNKVLHLMSVQDDNMPDPIVLRFRGEAGPSQSLFFSIAGTIDLVSVQKINKTMNDSLLSPYLLINNDPLTLKVDILSSNDLFAIIRTCNTGRTQLLAKR
;
A
#
# COMPACT_ATOMS: atom_id res chain seq x y z
N MET A 1 -17.40 18.36 -52.00
CA MET A 1 -16.80 18.52 -50.66
C MET A 1 -15.97 17.28 -50.36
N MET A 2 -14.69 17.47 -50.04
CA MET A 2 -13.63 16.51 -50.32
C MET A 2 -13.39 15.52 -49.16
N PRO A 3 -13.28 14.20 -49.44
CA PRO A 3 -13.00 13.16 -48.44
C PRO A 3 -11.71 13.41 -47.65
N PHE A 4 -10.78 14.18 -48.22
CA PHE A 4 -9.57 14.64 -47.56
C PHE A 4 -9.83 15.45 -46.28
N VAL A 5 -10.90 16.27 -46.24
CA VAL A 5 -11.23 17.07 -45.06
C VAL A 5 -11.62 16.19 -43.88
N ALA A 6 -12.40 15.13 -44.14
CA ALA A 6 -12.79 14.15 -43.13
C ALA A 6 -11.59 13.32 -42.64
N LEU A 7 -10.67 12.99 -43.56
CA LEU A 7 -9.44 12.27 -43.21
C LEU A 7 -8.55 13.11 -42.28
N PHE A 8 -8.27 14.37 -42.64
CA PHE A 8 -7.45 15.26 -41.83
C PHE A 8 -8.11 15.62 -40.49
N SER A 9 -9.43 15.80 -40.44
CA SER A 9 -10.13 16.05 -39.17
C SER A 9 -10.10 14.83 -38.24
N SER A 10 -10.27 13.62 -38.78
CA SER A 10 -10.18 12.39 -38.00
C SER A 10 -8.76 12.14 -37.47
N LEU A 11 -7.74 12.45 -38.28
CA LEU A 11 -6.33 12.31 -37.88
C LEU A 11 -5.96 13.33 -36.80
N ALA A 12 -6.40 14.58 -36.94
CA ALA A 12 -6.21 15.61 -35.93
C ALA A 12 -6.89 15.25 -34.60
N LEU A 13 -8.10 14.70 -34.64
CA LEU A 13 -8.81 14.20 -33.46
C LEU A 13 -8.09 13.02 -32.81
N LEU A 14 -7.58 12.07 -33.61
CA LEU A 14 -6.83 10.92 -33.09
C LEU A 14 -5.56 11.38 -32.34
N ILE A 15 -4.78 12.29 -32.94
CA ILE A 15 -3.58 12.87 -32.32
C ILE A 15 -3.96 13.66 -31.06
N GLY A 16 -5.07 14.40 -31.11
CA GLY A 16 -5.61 15.13 -29.97
C GLY A 16 -5.95 14.21 -28.79
N ILE A 17 -6.63 13.10 -29.04
CA ILE A 17 -6.98 12.12 -28.00
C ILE A 17 -5.73 11.41 -27.47
N TRP A 18 -4.78 11.05 -28.35
CA TRP A 18 -3.54 10.38 -27.96
C TRP A 18 -2.65 11.27 -27.08
N SER A 19 -2.68 12.58 -27.30
CA SER A 19 -1.90 13.55 -26.50
C SER A 19 -2.51 13.89 -25.15
N ILE A 20 -3.74 13.45 -24.86
CA ILE A 20 -4.31 13.55 -23.52
C ILE A 20 -3.60 12.51 -22.63
N PRO A 21 -2.91 12.93 -21.55
CA PRO A 21 -2.31 11.98 -20.62
C PRO A 21 -3.40 11.07 -20.05
N SER A 22 -3.19 9.76 -20.14
CA SER A 22 -4.16 8.72 -19.77
C SER A 22 -4.55 8.74 -18.29
N SER A 23 -3.86 9.51 -17.46
CA SER A 23 -4.21 9.74 -16.07
C SER A 23 -3.82 11.16 -15.67
N PRO A 24 -4.70 11.92 -15.00
CA PRO A 24 -4.30 13.18 -14.40
C PRO A 24 -3.17 12.91 -13.39
N PRO A 25 -2.18 13.82 -13.26
CA PRO A 25 -1.14 13.69 -12.24
C PRO A 25 -1.81 13.55 -10.88
N GLN A 26 -1.66 12.38 -10.26
CA GLN A 26 -2.21 12.13 -8.94
C GLN A 26 -1.45 13.01 -7.94
N LYS A 27 -2.20 13.71 -7.09
CA LYS A 27 -1.60 14.53 -6.03
C LYS A 27 -0.71 13.66 -5.15
N ASP A 28 0.44 14.19 -4.76
CA ASP A 28 1.28 13.57 -3.74
C ASP A 28 0.47 13.44 -2.44
N HIS A 29 0.21 12.19 -2.05
CA HIS A 29 -0.52 11.90 -0.82
C HIS A 29 0.42 11.31 0.22
N ARG A 30 0.27 11.77 1.47
CA ARG A 30 1.00 11.26 2.63
C ARG A 30 -0.01 10.83 3.69
N TYR A 31 0.13 9.61 4.17
CA TYR A 31 -0.73 9.02 5.18
C TYR A 31 0.12 8.51 6.34
N GLN A 32 -0.35 8.76 7.55
CA GLN A 32 0.23 8.18 8.75
C GLN A 32 -0.84 7.35 9.45
N HIS A 33 -0.46 6.19 9.97
CA HIS A 33 -1.37 5.34 10.73
C HIS A 33 -0.64 4.70 11.91
N SER A 34 -1.43 4.27 12.89
CA SER A 34 -0.99 3.46 14.03
C SER A 34 -2.00 2.35 14.22
N VAL A 35 -1.52 1.12 14.38
CA VAL A 35 -2.32 -0.09 14.58
C VAL A 35 -1.85 -0.77 15.85
N VAL A 36 -2.82 -1.22 16.64
CA VAL A 36 -2.58 -2.03 17.84
C VAL A 36 -3.30 -3.34 17.64
N ASP A 37 -2.55 -4.42 17.43
CA ASP A 37 -3.06 -5.78 17.31
C ASP A 37 -2.92 -6.50 18.66
N LEU A 38 -4.03 -7.08 19.14
CA LEU A 38 -4.07 -7.90 20.34
C LEU A 38 -3.88 -9.37 19.95
N VAL A 39 -2.74 -9.96 20.31
CA VAL A 39 -2.41 -11.36 19.99
C VAL A 39 -2.97 -12.27 21.09
N LEU A 40 -3.36 -13.50 20.71
CA LEU A 40 -4.06 -14.48 21.55
C LEU A 40 -3.34 -14.83 22.88
N ASP A 41 -2.02 -14.61 22.96
CA ASP A 41 -1.21 -14.88 24.17
C ASP A 41 -1.04 -13.65 25.09
N GLY A 42 -1.80 -12.59 24.87
CA GLY A 42 -1.73 -11.35 25.67
C GLY A 42 -0.63 -10.37 25.25
N ASN A 43 0.15 -10.72 24.22
CA ASN A 43 1.13 -9.81 23.62
C ASN A 43 0.42 -8.75 22.77
N VAL A 44 0.76 -7.48 22.99
CA VAL A 44 0.31 -6.37 22.15
C VAL A 44 1.35 -6.07 21.09
N LEU A 45 0.98 -6.14 19.82
CA LEU A 45 1.80 -5.69 18.71
C LEU A 45 1.38 -4.28 18.32
N ARG A 46 2.32 -3.33 18.37
CA ARG A 46 2.11 -1.96 17.89
C ARG A 46 2.83 -1.79 16.57
N THR A 47 2.11 -1.26 15.58
CA THR A 47 2.66 -0.93 14.28
C THR A 47 2.37 0.53 13.96
N ASP A 48 3.42 1.31 13.73
CA ASP A 48 3.30 2.69 13.26
C ASP A 48 3.78 2.77 11.82
N GLY A 49 3.03 3.49 10.99
CA GLY A 49 3.22 3.48 9.54
C GLY A 49 3.18 4.86 8.93
N LEU A 50 4.04 5.10 7.95
CA LEU A 50 4.04 6.28 7.08
C LEU A 50 4.03 5.83 5.62
N THR A 51 3.03 6.28 4.85
CA THR A 51 2.87 5.96 3.44
C THR A 51 2.96 7.23 2.61
N LYS A 52 3.78 7.21 1.56
CA LYS A 52 3.78 8.21 0.49
C LYS A 52 3.29 7.54 -0.80
N ILE A 53 2.35 8.19 -1.47
CA ILE A 53 1.86 7.79 -2.80
C ILE A 53 2.11 8.96 -3.76
N SER A 54 2.79 8.69 -4.87
CA SER A 54 3.19 9.68 -5.89
C SER A 54 3.32 8.98 -7.23
N ASP A 55 2.59 9.41 -8.26
CA ASP A 55 2.60 8.81 -9.61
C ASP A 55 2.43 7.28 -9.58
N ASN A 56 1.40 6.78 -8.87
CA ASN A 56 1.15 5.36 -8.58
C ASN A 56 2.26 4.63 -7.80
N LYS A 57 3.40 5.25 -7.52
CA LYS A 57 4.44 4.66 -6.69
C LYS A 57 4.05 4.76 -5.23
N VAL A 58 4.15 3.64 -4.53
CA VAL A 58 3.85 3.50 -3.12
C VAL A 58 5.15 3.25 -2.39
N LEU A 59 5.50 4.15 -1.47
CA LEU A 59 6.53 3.95 -0.48
C LEU A 59 5.86 3.88 0.88
N HIS A 60 6.04 2.78 1.59
CA HIS A 60 5.49 2.61 2.92
C HIS A 60 6.61 2.21 3.88
N LEU A 61 6.76 2.97 4.96
CA LEU A 61 7.63 2.65 6.07
C LEU A 61 6.76 2.24 7.25
N MET A 62 7.08 1.11 7.88
CA MET A 62 6.40 0.67 9.09
C MET A 62 7.43 0.30 10.15
N SER A 63 7.13 0.65 11.39
CA SER A 63 7.84 0.18 12.57
C SER A 63 6.94 -0.77 13.34
N VAL A 64 7.46 -1.95 13.66
CA VAL A 64 6.73 -2.98 14.42
C VAL A 64 7.45 -3.20 15.74
N GLN A 65 6.70 -3.20 16.83
CA GLN A 65 7.20 -3.44 18.18
C GLN A 65 6.17 -4.24 18.99
N ASP A 66 6.62 -4.96 20.00
CA ASP A 66 5.77 -5.64 20.96
C ASP A 66 6.09 -5.18 22.40
N ASP A 67 5.31 -5.64 23.38
CA ASP A 67 5.49 -5.26 24.78
C ASP A 67 6.80 -5.79 25.40
N ASN A 68 7.37 -6.88 24.85
CA ASN A 68 8.63 -7.47 25.32
C ASN A 68 9.86 -6.82 24.65
N MET A 69 9.65 -6.09 23.56
CA MET A 69 10.67 -5.49 22.73
C MET A 69 10.33 -4.02 22.41
N PRO A 70 10.75 -3.07 23.29
CA PRO A 70 10.45 -1.64 23.10
C PRO A 70 11.25 -0.99 21.96
N ASP A 71 12.26 -1.69 21.42
CA ASP A 71 13.04 -1.21 20.29
C ASP A 71 12.44 -1.77 18.99
N PRO A 72 11.82 -0.95 18.12
CA PRO A 72 11.09 -1.45 16.96
C PRO A 72 12.03 -2.03 15.90
N ILE A 73 11.49 -2.98 15.12
CA ILE A 73 12.02 -3.31 13.80
C ILE A 73 11.40 -2.38 12.77
N VAL A 74 12.16 -1.97 11.76
CA VAL A 74 11.68 -1.08 10.70
C VAL A 74 11.69 -1.80 9.37
N LEU A 75 10.55 -1.85 8.71
CA LEU A 75 10.35 -2.43 7.40
C LEU A 75 10.00 -1.34 6.40
N ARG A 76 10.40 -1.56 5.15
CA ARG A 76 10.06 -0.71 4.01
C ARG A 76 9.41 -1.54 2.93
N PHE A 77 8.25 -1.09 2.48
CA PHE A 77 7.64 -1.54 1.25
C PHE A 77 7.86 -0.49 0.15
N ARG A 78 8.24 -0.94 -1.04
CA ARG A 78 8.36 -0.15 -2.26
C ARG A 78 7.64 -0.86 -3.39
N GLY A 79 6.70 -0.18 -4.01
CA GLY A 79 5.92 -0.78 -5.08
C GLY A 79 5.10 0.22 -5.85
N GLU A 80 4.12 -0.30 -6.57
CA GLU A 80 3.21 0.47 -7.39
C GLU A 80 1.77 0.04 -7.09
N ALA A 81 0.89 1.03 -7.04
CA ALA A 81 -0.54 0.83 -7.05
C ALA A 81 -0.96 0.46 -8.48
N GLY A 82 -1.56 -0.72 -8.62
CA GLY A 82 -2.20 -1.13 -9.86
C GLY A 82 -3.46 -0.32 -10.13
N PRO A 83 -4.08 -0.51 -11.31
CA PRO A 83 -5.32 0.16 -11.65
C PRO A 83 -6.38 -0.12 -10.58
N SER A 84 -6.98 0.96 -10.05
CA SER A 84 -8.07 0.87 -9.08
C SER A 84 -9.41 0.95 -9.81
N GLN A 85 -10.35 0.09 -9.41
CA GLN A 85 -11.75 0.20 -9.77
C GLN A 85 -12.55 0.56 -8.51
N SER A 86 -13.83 0.89 -8.67
CA SER A 86 -14.69 1.28 -7.55
C SER A 86 -14.79 0.23 -6.44
N LEU A 87 -14.53 -1.05 -6.75
CA LEU A 87 -14.72 -2.18 -5.84
C LEU A 87 -13.41 -2.87 -5.42
N PHE A 88 -12.28 -2.57 -6.04
CA PHE A 88 -11.02 -3.22 -5.69
C PHE A 88 -9.81 -2.40 -6.10
N PHE A 89 -8.70 -2.63 -5.40
CA PHE A 89 -7.39 -2.14 -5.78
C PHE A 89 -6.32 -3.17 -5.43
N SER A 90 -5.15 -3.05 -6.07
CA SER A 90 -4.00 -3.90 -5.78
C SER A 90 -2.74 -3.07 -5.67
N ILE A 91 -1.84 -3.48 -4.79
CA ILE A 91 -0.51 -2.89 -4.63
C ILE A 91 0.49 -4.04 -4.75
N ALA A 92 1.50 -3.88 -5.59
CA ALA A 92 2.54 -4.88 -5.80
C ALA A 92 3.92 -4.24 -5.71
N GLY A 93 4.88 -4.94 -5.11
CA GLY A 93 6.22 -4.41 -4.91
C GLY A 93 7.10 -5.36 -4.12
N THR A 94 8.08 -4.80 -3.43
CA THR A 94 8.98 -5.53 -2.56
C THR A 94 8.96 -4.97 -1.15
N ILE A 95 9.20 -5.83 -0.17
CA ILE A 95 9.39 -5.46 1.23
C ILE A 95 10.82 -5.79 1.66
N ASP A 96 11.45 -4.88 2.41
CA ASP A 96 12.82 -5.01 2.89
C ASP A 96 12.94 -4.58 4.34
N LEU A 97 13.76 -5.31 5.12
CA LEU A 97 14.14 -4.92 6.46
C LEU A 97 15.15 -3.77 6.41
N VAL A 98 14.80 -2.63 7.02
CA VAL A 98 15.63 -1.42 7.02
C VAL A 98 16.48 -1.34 8.27
N SER A 99 15.92 -1.69 9.43
CA SER A 99 16.62 -1.53 10.70
C SER A 99 16.13 -2.50 11.76
N VAL A 100 17.08 -2.99 12.56
CA VAL A 100 16.87 -3.76 13.78
C VAL A 100 17.88 -3.29 14.80
N GLN A 101 17.43 -2.84 15.97
CA GLN A 101 18.34 -2.30 16.98
C GLN A 101 19.02 -3.40 17.82
N LYS A 102 18.29 -4.46 18.20
CA LYS A 102 18.78 -5.54 19.09
C LYS A 102 18.50 -6.92 18.53
N ILE A 103 19.27 -7.31 17.51
CA ILE A 103 19.14 -8.59 16.79
C ILE A 103 19.04 -9.78 17.73
N ASN A 104 19.90 -9.88 18.75
CA ASN A 104 19.89 -11.01 19.71
C ASN A 104 18.57 -11.15 20.48
N LYS A 105 17.87 -10.04 20.74
CA LYS A 105 16.55 -10.08 21.38
C LYS A 105 15.48 -10.47 20.37
N THR A 106 15.50 -9.84 19.18
CA THR A 106 14.54 -10.13 18.11
C THR A 106 14.61 -11.59 17.63
N MET A 107 15.79 -12.20 17.60
CA MET A 107 15.97 -13.60 17.20
C MET A 107 15.26 -14.58 18.13
N ASN A 108 15.12 -14.23 19.42
CA ASN A 108 14.44 -15.06 20.40
C ASN A 108 12.94 -14.75 20.51
N ASP A 109 12.46 -13.73 19.80
CA ASP A 109 11.06 -13.36 19.76
C ASP A 109 10.33 -14.10 18.64
N SER A 110 9.36 -14.93 18.99
CA SER A 110 8.62 -15.75 18.00
C SER A 110 7.75 -14.91 17.04
N LEU A 111 7.35 -13.71 17.43
CA LEU A 111 6.52 -12.82 16.61
C LEU A 111 7.38 -11.98 15.67
N LEU A 112 8.53 -11.48 16.14
CA LEU A 112 9.37 -10.56 15.38
C LEU A 112 10.50 -11.24 14.59
N SER A 113 10.99 -12.40 15.02
CA SER A 113 12.07 -13.14 14.34
C SER A 113 11.81 -13.40 12.85
N PRO A 114 10.57 -13.68 12.36
CA PRO A 114 10.35 -13.91 10.93
C PRO A 114 10.68 -12.70 10.06
N TYR A 115 10.53 -11.49 10.59
CA TYR A 115 10.82 -10.25 9.84
C TYR A 115 12.32 -10.02 9.64
N LEU A 116 13.19 -10.68 10.41
CA LEU A 116 14.64 -10.55 10.30
C LEU A 116 15.20 -11.06 8.96
N LEU A 117 14.46 -11.93 8.29
CA LEU A 117 14.88 -12.58 7.05
C LEU A 117 14.38 -11.84 5.80
N ILE A 118 13.56 -10.79 5.97
CA ILE A 118 12.95 -10.08 4.86
C ILE A 118 14.00 -9.30 4.08
N ASN A 119 14.17 -9.64 2.79
CA ASN A 119 15.18 -9.00 1.94
C ASN A 119 14.69 -8.82 0.50
N ASN A 120 14.08 -7.67 0.24
CA ASN A 120 13.49 -7.35 -1.06
C ASN A 120 12.49 -8.42 -1.54
N ASP A 121 11.76 -9.01 -0.59
CA ASP A 121 10.83 -10.09 -0.88
C ASP A 121 9.62 -9.53 -1.64
N PRO A 122 9.14 -10.22 -2.68
CA PRO A 122 7.97 -9.76 -3.42
C PRO A 122 6.72 -9.83 -2.54
N LEU A 123 5.98 -8.72 -2.50
CA LEU A 123 4.71 -8.62 -1.80
C LEU A 123 3.64 -8.04 -2.73
N THR A 124 2.53 -8.76 -2.85
CA THR A 124 1.34 -8.30 -3.56
C THR A 124 0.16 -8.31 -2.62
N LEU A 125 -0.48 -7.16 -2.44
CA LEU A 125 -1.69 -6.97 -1.66
C LEU A 125 -2.85 -6.72 -2.61
N LYS A 126 -3.86 -7.58 -2.54
CA LYS A 126 -5.15 -7.39 -3.24
C LYS A 126 -6.21 -7.06 -2.21
N VAL A 127 -6.99 -6.01 -2.46
CA VAL A 127 -7.97 -5.49 -1.53
C VAL A 127 -9.30 -5.24 -2.23
N ASP A 128 -10.35 -5.85 -1.71
CA ASP A 128 -11.73 -5.59 -2.10
C ASP A 128 -12.33 -4.51 -1.19
N ILE A 129 -13.04 -3.55 -1.78
CA ILE A 129 -13.82 -2.54 -1.08
C ILE A 129 -15.24 -3.06 -0.97
N LEU A 130 -15.63 -3.51 0.23
CA LEU A 130 -16.95 -4.10 0.48
C LEU A 130 -18.02 -3.02 0.66
N SER A 131 -17.66 -1.91 1.30
CA SER A 131 -18.53 -0.76 1.51
C SER A 131 -17.68 0.48 1.75
N SER A 132 -18.11 1.63 1.28
CA SER A 132 -17.43 2.90 1.53
C SER A 132 -18.44 4.04 1.59
N ASN A 133 -18.20 4.98 2.49
CA ASN A 133 -18.87 6.29 2.52
C ASN A 133 -17.85 7.37 2.94
N ASP A 134 -18.33 8.58 3.21
CA ASP A 134 -17.46 9.71 3.55
C ASP A 134 -16.74 9.57 4.92
N LEU A 135 -17.24 8.68 5.79
CA LEU A 135 -16.78 8.50 7.17
C LEU A 135 -15.91 7.25 7.34
N PHE A 136 -16.20 6.18 6.60
CA PHE A 136 -15.48 4.92 6.72
C PHE A 136 -15.45 4.12 5.41
N ALA A 137 -14.50 3.19 5.34
CA ALA A 137 -14.46 2.13 4.35
C ALA A 137 -14.33 0.77 5.05
N ILE A 138 -15.06 -0.22 4.56
CA ILE A 138 -14.89 -1.63 4.93
C ILE A 138 -14.17 -2.30 3.78
N ILE A 139 -12.98 -2.82 4.06
CA ILE A 139 -12.12 -3.48 3.09
C ILE A 139 -11.88 -4.93 3.48
N ARG A 140 -11.59 -5.78 2.50
CA ARG A 140 -11.16 -7.15 2.71
C ARG A 140 -9.84 -7.38 1.98
N THR A 141 -8.83 -7.85 2.70
CA THR A 141 -7.58 -8.28 2.09
C THR A 141 -7.76 -9.68 1.50
N CYS A 142 -7.60 -9.84 0.20
CA CYS A 142 -7.80 -11.14 -0.47
C CYS A 142 -6.74 -12.17 -0.07
N ASN A 143 -5.53 -11.72 0.28
CA ASN A 143 -4.42 -12.59 0.69
C ASN A 143 -4.71 -13.34 2.01
N THR A 144 -5.39 -12.69 2.96
CA THR A 144 -5.61 -13.23 4.31
C THR A 144 -7.08 -13.47 4.63
N GLY A 145 -8.00 -12.97 3.78
CA GLY A 145 -9.43 -12.94 4.07
C GLY A 145 -9.84 -11.97 5.18
N ARG A 146 -8.87 -11.26 5.80
CA ARG A 146 -9.14 -10.32 6.90
C ARG A 146 -9.98 -9.16 6.41
N THR A 147 -11.07 -8.88 7.11
CA THR A 147 -11.91 -7.71 6.89
C THR A 147 -11.54 -6.63 7.89
N GLN A 148 -11.38 -5.39 7.42
CA GLN A 148 -10.96 -4.25 8.23
C GLN A 148 -11.92 -3.08 8.01
N LEU A 149 -12.22 -2.34 9.08
CA LEU A 149 -12.92 -1.07 9.02
C LEU A 149 -11.89 0.06 9.15
N LEU A 150 -11.82 0.89 8.12
CA LEU A 150 -11.00 2.08 8.07
C LEU A 150 -11.89 3.29 8.35
N ALA A 151 -11.78 3.86 9.55
CA ALA A 151 -12.46 5.10 9.90
C ALA A 151 -11.58 6.30 9.53
N LYS A 152 -12.18 7.32 8.91
CA LYS A 152 -11.50 8.58 8.62
C LYS A 152 -11.42 9.41 9.91
N ARG A 153 -10.23 9.90 10.24
CA ARG A 153 -9.99 10.81 11.36
C ARG A 153 -9.76 12.23 10.86
#